data_AF-A0A1G1N5R7-F1
#
_entry.id   AF-A0A1G1N5R7-F1
#
_cell.length_a   1.000
_cell.length_b   1.000
_cell.length_c   1.000
_cell.angle_alpha   90.00
_cell.angle_beta   90.00
_cell.angle_gamma   90.00
#
_symmetry.space_group_name_H-M   'P 1'
#
loop_
_entity.id
_entity.type
_entity.pdbx_description
1 polymer ?
#
loop_
_entity_poly.entity_id
_entity_poly.type
_entity_poly.pdbx_seq_one_letter_code
_entity_poly.pdbx_strand_id
1 'polypeptide(L)'
;MLKCILIKRKLYDYLDDSLSETAKLKVKNHLDACHNCREQLSQIKTILDLAGQKNIPQPKGEFWHNFKIDLDRKLNDRLVGPLSLKPLPRFSLKPALAYAVLSVFFLAIAASLYKFPHPAALRLAQNDDELIEEAIALDELGEALELDHDEDAYLEEVDLFLALEQA
;
A
#
# COMPACT_ATOMS: atom_id res chain seq x y z
N MET A 1 -5.15 -23.24 21.45
CA MET A 1 -4.94 -21.81 21.77
C MET A 1 -4.64 -20.98 20.53
N LEU A 2 -3.62 -21.30 19.72
CA LEU A 2 -3.29 -20.52 18.49
C LEU A 2 -4.48 -20.36 17.53
N LYS A 3 -5.24 -21.44 17.29
CA LYS A 3 -6.46 -21.38 16.46
C LYS A 3 -7.49 -20.37 17.01
N CYS A 4 -7.62 -20.23 18.33
CA CYS A 4 -8.54 -19.27 18.93
C CYS A 4 -8.10 -17.83 18.65
N ILE A 5 -6.81 -17.54 18.66
CA ILE A 5 -6.28 -16.20 18.37
C ILE A 5 -6.63 -15.80 16.93
N LEU A 6 -6.40 -16.71 15.97
CA LEU A 6 -6.73 -16.49 14.56
C LEU A 6 -8.24 -16.27 14.37
N ILE A 7 -9.07 -17.09 15.01
CA ILE A 7 -10.52 -16.97 14.91
C ILE A 7 -11.02 -15.67 15.54
N LYS A 8 -10.46 -15.25 16.68
CA LYS A 8 -10.82 -13.99 17.35
C LYS A 8 -10.66 -12.78 16.43
N ARG A 9 -9.59 -12.74 15.63
CA ARG A 9 -9.35 -11.66 14.65
C ARG A 9 -10.41 -11.65 13.54
N LYS A 10 -10.84 -12.83 13.10
CA LYS A 10 -11.84 -13.00 12.04
C LYS A 10 -13.31 -12.91 12.52
N LEU A 11 -13.59 -12.61 13.81
CA LEU A 11 -14.97 -12.56 14.31
C LEU A 11 -15.76 -11.36 13.78
N TYR A 12 -15.14 -10.20 13.58
CA TYR A 12 -15.80 -9.03 13.02
C TYR A 12 -16.14 -9.26 11.55
N ASP A 13 -15.16 -9.72 10.78
CA ASP A 13 -15.30 -10.10 9.36
C ASP A 13 -16.34 -11.22 9.15
N TYR A 14 -16.52 -12.07 10.17
CA TYR A 14 -17.55 -13.10 10.18
C TYR A 14 -18.95 -12.54 10.43
N LEU A 15 -19.07 -11.43 11.17
CA LEU A 15 -20.35 -10.78 11.49
C LEU A 15 -20.85 -9.87 10.38
N ASP A 16 -19.95 -9.23 9.65
CA ASP A 16 -20.29 -8.35 8.51
C ASP A 16 -20.33 -9.09 7.16
N ASP A 17 -20.20 -10.42 7.19
CA ASP A 17 -20.20 -11.32 6.04
C ASP A 17 -19.05 -11.09 5.02
N SER A 18 -17.98 -10.37 5.40
CA SER A 18 -16.85 -10.04 4.52
C SER A 18 -15.84 -11.19 4.30
N LEU A 19 -15.91 -12.26 5.07
CA LEU A 19 -15.06 -13.44 4.88
C LEU A 19 -15.40 -14.24 3.61
N SER A 20 -14.38 -14.85 2.99
CA SER A 20 -14.59 -15.86 1.95
C SER A 20 -15.33 -17.09 2.48
N GLU A 21 -16.00 -17.84 1.60
CA GLU A 21 -16.80 -19.03 1.99
C GLU A 21 -15.96 -20.08 2.73
N THR A 22 -14.71 -20.29 2.31
CA THR A 22 -13.79 -21.22 2.98
C THR A 22 -13.41 -20.74 4.38
N ALA A 23 -13.19 -19.44 4.57
CA ALA A 23 -12.90 -18.84 5.86
C ALA A 23 -14.12 -18.86 6.79
N LYS A 24 -15.32 -18.58 6.26
CA LYS A 24 -16.59 -18.69 7.00
C LYS A 24 -16.79 -20.10 7.54
N LEU A 25 -16.54 -21.13 6.73
CA LEU A 25 -16.65 -22.53 7.16
C LEU A 25 -15.65 -22.86 8.28
N LYS A 26 -14.40 -22.41 8.16
CA LYS A 26 -13.35 -22.59 9.19
C LYS A 26 -13.77 -21.93 10.51
N VAL A 27 -14.28 -20.70 10.46
CA VAL A 27 -14.77 -19.98 11.65
C VAL A 27 -15.95 -20.70 12.28
N LYS A 28 -16.95 -21.08 11.48
CA LYS A 28 -18.14 -21.82 11.95
C LYS A 28 -17.77 -23.12 12.65
N ASN A 29 -16.92 -23.95 12.02
CA ASN A 29 -16.45 -25.20 12.61
C ASN A 29 -15.73 -24.98 13.95
N HIS A 30 -14.96 -23.90 14.08
CA HIS A 30 -14.31 -23.57 15.34
C HIS A 30 -15.30 -23.12 16.41
N LEU A 31 -16.30 -22.30 16.05
CA LEU A 31 -17.34 -21.83 16.97
C LEU A 31 -18.21 -22.99 17.49
N ASP A 32 -18.41 -24.03 16.69
CA ASP A 32 -19.14 -25.24 17.09
C ASP A 32 -18.38 -26.03 18.18
N ALA A 33 -17.05 -26.03 18.14
CA ALA A 33 -16.20 -26.75 19.10
C ALA A 33 -15.70 -25.89 20.28
N CYS A 34 -15.62 -24.56 20.15
CA CYS A 34 -14.98 -23.69 21.13
C CYS A 34 -15.99 -22.76 21.83
N HIS A 35 -16.21 -23.02 23.12
CA HIS A 35 -17.11 -22.21 23.96
C HIS A 35 -16.63 -20.76 24.11
N ASN A 36 -15.33 -20.54 24.36
CA ASN A 36 -14.76 -19.20 24.60
C ASN A 36 -14.94 -18.28 23.37
N CYS A 37 -14.61 -18.75 22.17
CA CYS A 37 -14.81 -17.97 20.95
C CYS A 37 -16.30 -17.69 20.67
N ARG A 38 -17.19 -18.61 21.02
CA ARG A 38 -18.65 -18.41 20.90
C ARG A 38 -19.16 -17.34 21.86
N GLU A 39 -18.69 -17.36 23.11
CA GLU A 39 -19.02 -16.35 24.11
C GLU A 39 -18.57 -14.96 23.65
N GLN A 40 -17.35 -14.84 23.14
CA GLN A 40 -16.82 -13.58 22.61
C GLN A 40 -17.64 -13.07 21.42
N LEU A 41 -18.01 -13.95 20.48
CA LEU A 41 -18.90 -13.58 19.38
C LEU A 41 -20.24 -13.04 19.89
N SER A 42 -20.80 -13.64 20.93
CA SER A 42 -22.05 -13.19 21.56
C SER A 42 -21.89 -11.80 22.21
N GLN A 43 -20.76 -11.55 22.88
CA GLN A 43 -20.46 -10.24 23.47
C GLN A 43 -20.36 -9.16 22.40
N ILE A 44 -19.65 -9.43 21.29
CA ILE A 44 -19.54 -8.49 20.16
C ILE A 44 -20.94 -8.20 19.58
N LYS A 45 -21.76 -9.23 19.33
CA LYS A 45 -23.14 -9.05 18.85
C LYS A 45 -23.98 -8.18 19.78
N THR A 46 -23.86 -8.39 21.09
CA THR A 46 -24.59 -7.61 22.10
C THR A 46 -24.18 -6.13 22.04
N ILE A 47 -22.88 -5.85 21.93
CA ILE A 47 -22.37 -4.47 21.83
C ILE A 47 -22.88 -3.80 20.54
N LEU A 48 -22.83 -4.51 19.41
CA LEU A 48 -23.30 -3.99 18.12
C LEU A 48 -24.80 -3.71 18.12
N ASP A 49 -25.60 -4.59 18.73
CA ASP A 49 -27.05 -4.39 18.85
C ASP A 49 -27.36 -3.16 19.71
N LEU A 50 -26.69 -3.01 20.87
CA LEU A 50 -26.81 -1.81 21.71
C LEU A 50 -26.38 -0.53 20.99
N ALA A 51 -25.34 -0.61 20.15
CA ALA A 51 -24.89 0.51 19.34
C ALA A 51 -25.91 0.88 18.26
N GLY A 52 -26.51 -0.12 17.59
CA GLY A 52 -27.51 0.06 16.54
C GLY A 52 -28.84 0.61 17.05
N GLN A 53 -29.20 0.35 18.31
CA GLN A 53 -30.42 0.87 18.94
C GLN A 53 -30.37 2.38 19.23
N LYS A 54 -29.18 3.00 19.22
CA LYS A 54 -29.08 4.44 19.39
C LYS A 54 -29.63 5.14 18.14
N ASN A 55 -30.68 5.93 18.32
CA ASN A 55 -31.18 6.83 17.29
C ASN A 55 -30.13 7.91 17.03
N ILE A 56 -29.24 7.65 16.07
CA ILE A 56 -28.28 8.63 15.59
C ILE A 56 -29.06 9.62 14.71
N PRO A 57 -29.21 10.89 15.12
CA PRO A 57 -29.95 11.85 14.32
C PRO A 57 -29.26 11.99 12.96
N GLN A 58 -30.01 11.81 11.88
CA GLN A 58 -29.45 12.01 10.55
C GLN A 58 -29.03 13.48 10.40
N PRO A 59 -27.78 13.76 10.01
CA PRO A 59 -27.34 15.12 9.74
C PRO A 59 -28.18 15.74 8.62
N LYS A 60 -28.59 17.00 8.83
CA LYS A 60 -29.36 17.78 7.86
C LYS A 60 -28.53 18.05 6.59
N GLY A 61 -29.19 18.32 5.47
CA GLY A 61 -28.52 18.59 4.18
C GLY A 61 -27.47 19.71 4.24
N GLU A 62 -27.70 20.75 5.05
CA GLU A 62 -26.74 21.85 5.25
C GLU A 62 -25.43 21.39 5.89
N PHE A 63 -25.46 20.39 6.78
CA PHE A 63 -24.26 19.83 7.39
C PHE A 63 -23.36 19.19 6.33
N TRP A 64 -23.93 18.37 5.44
CA TRP A 64 -23.17 17.72 4.38
C TRP A 64 -22.59 18.70 3.37
N HIS A 65 -23.33 19.77 3.06
CA HIS A 65 -22.85 20.82 2.18
C HIS A 65 -21.61 21.51 2.77
N ASN A 66 -21.69 21.95 4.02
CA ASN A 66 -20.57 22.61 4.71
C ASN A 66 -19.39 21.66 4.92
N PHE A 67 -19.66 20.40 5.27
CA PHE A 67 -18.65 19.37 5.43
C PHE A 67 -17.85 19.15 4.13
N LYS A 68 -18.54 19.09 2.99
CA LYS A 68 -17.89 18.92 1.69
C LYS A 68 -16.98 20.11 1.35
N ILE A 69 -17.46 21.33 1.56
CA ILE A 69 -16.66 22.55 1.34
C ILE A 69 -15.40 22.53 2.19
N ASP A 70 -15.54 22.19 3.47
CA ASP A 70 -14.40 22.11 4.39
C ASP A 70 -13.41 21.01 4.04
N LEU A 71 -13.91 19.86 3.57
CA LEU A 71 -13.09 18.74 3.11
C LEU A 71 -12.31 19.13 1.84
N ASP A 72 -12.99 19.70 0.85
CA ASP A 72 -12.38 20.15 -0.41
C ASP A 72 -11.30 21.19 -0.16
N ARG A 73 -11.55 22.16 0.73
CA ARG A 73 -10.56 23.16 1.16
C ARG A 73 -9.32 22.48 1.77
N LYS A 74 -9.51 21.57 2.73
CA LYS A 74 -8.39 20.88 3.41
C LYS A 74 -7.61 19.96 2.47
N LEU A 75 -8.28 19.31 1.52
CA LEU A 75 -7.62 18.50 0.49
C LEU A 75 -6.82 19.40 -0.44
N ASN A 76 -7.39 20.51 -0.89
CA ASN A 76 -6.71 21.46 -1.78
C ASN A 76 -5.48 22.10 -1.11
N ASP A 77 -5.58 22.48 0.17
CA ASP A 77 -4.45 23.02 0.93
C ASP A 77 -3.31 22.01 1.13
N ARG A 78 -3.61 20.70 1.14
CA ARG A 78 -2.61 19.63 1.26
C ARG A 78 -2.03 19.18 -0.08
N LEU A 79 -2.86 19.05 -1.11
CA LEU A 79 -2.46 18.59 -2.44
C LEU A 79 -1.81 19.69 -3.25
N VAL A 80 -2.33 20.90 -3.11
CA VAL A 80 -1.84 22.14 -3.73
C VAL A 80 -1.24 23.02 -2.65
N GLY A 81 -0.57 22.40 -1.68
CA GLY A 81 0.28 23.12 -0.74
C GLY A 81 1.17 24.05 -1.57
N PRO A 82 1.26 25.34 -1.21
CA PRO A 82 1.97 26.29 -2.05
C PRO A 82 3.36 25.71 -2.23
N LEU A 83 3.70 25.39 -3.48
CA LEU A 83 5.08 25.32 -3.97
C LEU A 83 5.64 26.73 -3.82
N SER A 84 5.77 27.17 -2.56
CA SER A 84 6.50 28.33 -2.15
C SER A 84 7.95 27.94 -2.27
N LEU A 85 8.38 27.82 -3.54
CA LEU A 85 9.75 27.95 -3.96
C LEU A 85 10.21 29.26 -3.32
N LYS A 86 10.85 29.15 -2.15
CA LYS A 86 11.52 30.27 -1.52
C LYS A 86 12.39 30.87 -2.62
N PRO A 87 12.25 32.17 -2.94
CA PRO A 87 13.08 32.77 -3.97
C PRO A 87 14.52 32.52 -3.57
N LEU A 88 15.21 31.68 -4.35
CA LEU A 88 16.62 31.41 -4.13
C LEU A 88 17.35 32.75 -4.18
N PRO A 89 18.27 33.02 -3.24
CA PRO A 89 19.05 34.23 -3.27
C PRO A 89 19.73 34.30 -4.63
N ARG A 90 19.45 35.37 -5.39
CA ARG A 90 20.05 35.62 -6.71
C ARG A 90 21.54 35.80 -6.51
N PHE A 91 22.27 34.69 -6.53
CA PHE A 91 23.72 34.69 -6.54
C PHE A 91 24.16 35.22 -7.90
N SER A 92 24.57 36.48 -7.92
CA SER A 92 25.11 37.17 -9.09
C SER A 92 26.49 36.60 -9.44
N LEU A 93 26.54 35.34 -9.88
CA LEU A 93 27.75 34.81 -10.51
C LEU A 93 27.92 35.53 -11.85
N LYS A 94 29.05 36.22 -11.99
CA LYS A 94 29.45 36.84 -13.25
C LYS A 94 29.40 35.76 -14.34
N PRO A 95 28.87 36.06 -15.54
CA PRO A 95 28.67 35.07 -16.60
C PRO A 95 29.97 34.31 -16.95
N ALA A 96 31.12 34.96 -16.77
CA ALA A 96 32.44 34.34 -16.95
C ALA A 96 32.67 33.08 -16.10
N LEU A 97 32.18 33.01 -14.86
CA LEU A 97 32.36 31.84 -14.00
C LEU A 97 31.44 30.68 -14.39
N ALA A 98 30.25 30.97 -14.90
CA ALA A 98 29.33 29.93 -15.37
C ALA A 98 29.92 29.16 -16.57
N TYR A 99 30.56 29.86 -17.51
CA TYR A 99 31.23 29.24 -18.64
C TYR A 99 32.43 28.38 -18.23
N ALA A 100 33.20 28.80 -17.21
CA ALA A 100 34.33 28.02 -16.71
C ALA A 100 33.89 26.70 -16.04
N VAL A 101 32.78 26.72 -15.29
CA VAL A 101 32.25 25.51 -14.66
C VAL A 101 31.66 24.56 -15.70
N LEU A 102 30.90 25.09 -16.66
CA LEU A 102 30.33 24.28 -17.75
C LEU A 102 31.43 23.68 -18.63
N SER A 103 32.48 24.42 -18.97
CA SER A 103 33.57 23.89 -19.81
C SER A 103 34.33 22.76 -19.11
N VAL A 104 34.59 22.89 -17.81
CA VAL A 104 35.20 21.82 -17.00
C VAL A 104 34.28 20.60 -16.90
N PHE A 105 32.97 20.80 -16.73
CA PHE A 105 31.99 19.72 -16.69
C PHE A 105 31.92 18.95 -18.03
N PHE A 106 31.84 19.66 -19.16
CA PHE A 106 31.84 19.04 -20.48
C PHE A 106 33.17 18.34 -20.80
N LEU A 107 34.30 18.91 -20.41
CA LEU A 107 35.61 18.27 -20.55
C LEU A 107 35.73 17.01 -19.69
N ALA A 108 35.20 17.02 -18.47
CA ALA A 108 35.17 15.86 -17.60
C ALA A 108 34.29 14.74 -18.18
N ILE A 109 33.11 15.08 -18.72
CA ILE A 109 32.25 14.12 -19.42
C ILE A 109 32.94 13.56 -20.65
N ALA A 110 33.53 14.40 -21.50
CA ALA A 110 34.23 13.96 -22.69
C ALA A 110 35.42 13.03 -22.34
N ALA A 111 36.22 13.39 -21.34
CA ALA A 111 37.32 12.56 -20.86
C ALA A 111 36.82 11.23 -20.26
N SER A 112 35.66 11.25 -19.59
CA SER A 112 35.03 10.03 -19.07
C SER A 112 34.57 9.12 -20.21
N LEU A 113 33.93 9.67 -21.25
CA LEU A 113 33.48 8.91 -22.42
C LEU A 113 34.66 8.33 -23.21
N TYR A 114 35.79 9.05 -23.31
CA TYR A 114 37.00 8.54 -23.97
C TYR A 114 37.71 7.42 -23.19
N LYS A 115 37.59 7.38 -21.86
CA LYS A 115 38.16 6.31 -21.02
C LYS A 115 37.30 5.04 -20.97
N PHE A 116 36.03 5.12 -21.36
CA PHE A 116 35.18 3.95 -21.56
C PHE A 116 35.26 3.53 -23.04
N PRO A 117 36.16 2.60 -23.43
CA PRO A 117 36.03 1.96 -24.74
C PRO A 117 34.63 1.33 -24.81
N HIS A 118 33.88 1.68 -25.86
CA HIS A 118 32.51 1.20 -26.10
C HIS A 118 32.33 -0.26 -25.67
N PRO A 119 31.45 -0.59 -24.70
CA PRO A 119 30.86 -1.91 -24.70
C PRO A 119 30.03 -2.00 -25.98
N ALA A 120 30.52 -2.82 -26.92
CA ALA A 120 29.75 -3.29 -28.06
C ALA A 120 28.57 -4.11 -27.54
N ALA A 121 27.49 -3.44 -27.14
CA ALA A 121 26.25 -4.07 -26.73
C ALA A 121 25.09 -3.09 -26.91
N LEU A 122 24.82 -2.73 -28.16
CA LEU A 122 23.50 -2.28 -28.58
C LEU A 122 23.09 -3.14 -29.78
N ARG A 123 23.04 -4.46 -29.55
CA ARG A 123 22.18 -5.38 -30.30
C ARG A 123 20.81 -5.32 -29.63
N LEU A 124 20.04 -4.28 -29.92
CA LEU A 124 18.60 -4.30 -29.74
C LEU A 124 18.01 -4.43 -31.14
N ALA A 125 17.06 -5.36 -31.30
CA ALA A 125 16.33 -5.74 -32.51
C ALA A 125 17.00 -6.77 -33.41
N GLN A 126 17.05 -8.05 -32.97
CA GLN A 126 17.02 -9.16 -33.91
C GLN A 126 16.56 -10.49 -33.28
N ASN A 127 15.38 -10.52 -32.65
CA ASN A 127 14.56 -11.73 -32.49
C ASN A 127 13.23 -11.35 -31.82
N ASP A 128 12.28 -10.90 -32.63
CA ASP A 128 10.93 -10.58 -32.17
C ASP A 128 10.14 -11.86 -31.82
N ASP A 129 10.59 -13.03 -32.30
CA ASP A 129 9.91 -14.32 -32.08
C ASP A 129 10.19 -14.92 -30.70
N GLU A 130 11.34 -14.63 -30.08
CA GLU A 130 11.73 -15.18 -28.77
C GLU A 130 11.04 -14.43 -27.62
N LEU A 131 10.76 -13.13 -27.81
CA LEU A 131 10.06 -12.30 -26.83
C LEU A 131 8.57 -12.66 -26.71
N ILE A 132 7.98 -13.20 -27.78
CA ILE A 132 6.57 -13.61 -27.81
C ILE A 132 6.38 -14.92 -27.03
N GLU A 133 7.30 -15.88 -27.13
CA GLU A 133 7.24 -17.10 -26.32
C GLU A 133 7.44 -16.81 -24.82
N GLU A 134 8.35 -15.90 -24.46
CA GLU A 134 8.55 -15.52 -23.06
C GLU A 134 7.35 -14.74 -22.49
N ALA A 135 6.71 -13.87 -23.28
CA ALA A 135 5.51 -13.15 -22.86
C ALA A 135 4.29 -14.08 -22.69
N ILE A 136 4.13 -15.08 -23.56
CA ILE A 136 3.04 -16.07 -23.44
C ILE A 136 3.28 -16.99 -22.23
N ALA A 137 4.53 -17.38 -21.96
CA ALA A 137 4.86 -18.18 -20.78
C ALA A 137 4.65 -17.42 -19.46
N LEU A 138 4.82 -16.10 -19.45
CA LEU A 138 4.57 -15.25 -18.28
C LEU A 138 3.09 -15.01 -18.02
N ASP A 139 2.26 -14.92 -19.07
CA ASP A 139 0.80 -14.77 -18.94
C ASP A 139 0.16 -16.05 -18.34
N GLU A 140 0.65 -17.22 -18.76
CA GLU A 140 0.20 -18.52 -18.23
C GLU A 140 0.66 -18.76 -16.77
N LEU A 141 1.79 -18.17 -16.36
CA LEU A 141 2.25 -18.19 -14.95
C LEU A 141 1.53 -17.15 -14.07
N GLY A 142 1.04 -16.05 -14.65
CA GLY A 142 0.26 -15.02 -13.96
C GLY A 142 -1.11 -15.52 -13.50
N GLU A 143 -1.79 -16.32 -14.33
CA GLU A 143 -3.11 -16.88 -14.00
C GLU A 143 -3.05 -17.96 -12.90
N ALA A 144 -1.89 -18.60 -12.71
CA ALA A 144 -1.66 -19.56 -11.63
C ALA A 144 -1.26 -18.92 -10.29
N LEU A 145 -0.86 -17.63 -10.29
CA LEU A 145 -0.31 -16.94 -9.10
C LEU A 145 -1.31 -15.98 -8.42
N GLU A 146 -2.52 -15.81 -8.99
CA GLU A 146 -3.63 -15.08 -8.34
C GLU A 146 -4.37 -15.88 -7.25
N LEU A 147 -3.96 -17.13 -6.99
CA LEU A 147 -4.40 -17.87 -5.82
C LEU A 147 -3.27 -17.88 -4.78
N ASP A 148 -3.50 -17.16 -3.68
CA ASP A 148 -2.86 -17.31 -2.35
C ASP A 148 -1.83 -16.25 -1.89
N HIS A 149 -1.83 -15.01 -2.42
CA HIS A 149 -0.90 -13.95 -1.96
C HIS A 149 -1.48 -12.86 -1.02
N ASP A 150 -2.49 -13.19 -0.21
CA ASP A 150 -3.03 -12.26 0.81
C ASP A 150 -2.87 -12.75 2.27
N GLU A 151 -2.38 -13.97 2.55
CA GLU A 151 -2.27 -14.46 3.95
C GLU A 151 -0.88 -14.31 4.60
N ASP A 152 0.21 -14.05 3.86
CA ASP A 152 1.57 -14.10 4.43
C ASP A 152 2.16 -12.74 4.86
N ALA A 153 1.70 -11.62 4.28
CA ALA A 153 2.19 -10.29 4.64
C ALA A 153 1.84 -9.87 6.09
N TYR A 154 0.85 -10.53 6.71
CA TYR A 154 0.44 -10.26 8.08
C TYR A 154 1.20 -11.08 9.14
N LEU A 155 2.03 -12.04 8.74
CA LEU A 155 2.72 -12.93 9.69
C LEU A 155 4.05 -12.32 10.19
N GLU A 156 4.75 -11.53 9.39
CA GLU A 156 6.01 -10.89 9.82
C GLU A 156 5.82 -9.83 10.91
N GLU A 157 4.70 -9.08 10.90
CA GLU A 157 4.43 -8.10 11.96
C GLU A 157 4.14 -8.76 13.31
N VAL A 158 3.56 -9.96 13.32
CA VAL A 158 3.17 -10.67 14.55
C VAL A 158 4.38 -11.25 15.29
N ASP A 159 5.37 -11.76 14.57
CA ASP A 159 6.62 -12.24 15.18
C ASP A 159 7.42 -11.10 15.82
N LEU A 160 7.38 -9.90 15.24
CA LEU A 160 8.04 -8.72 15.81
C LEU A 160 7.37 -8.23 17.11
N PHE A 161 6.03 -8.26 17.17
CA PHE A 161 5.29 -7.88 18.38
C PHE A 161 5.44 -8.90 19.51
N LEU A 162 5.49 -10.20 19.21
CA LEU A 162 5.73 -11.25 20.22
C LEU A 162 7.16 -11.24 20.77
N ALA A 163 8.16 -10.87 19.96
CA ALA A 163 9.54 -10.73 20.41
C ALA A 163 9.74 -9.57 21.41
N LEU A 164 8.90 -8.52 21.34
CA LEU A 164 8.96 -7.36 22.25
C LEU A 164 8.27 -7.59 23.59
N GLU A 165 7.37 -8.57 23.71
CA GLU A 165 6.68 -8.88 24.96
C GLU A 165 7.47 -9.86 25.86
N GLN A 166 8.52 -10.49 25.31
CA GLN A 166 9.38 -11.45 26.02
C GLN A 166 10.75 -10.87 26.44
N ALA A 167 11.01 -9.59 26.18
CA ALA A 167 12.22 -8.85 26.59
C ALA A 167 11.89 -7.86 27.72
#